data_AF-A0A838LAL7-F1
#
_entry.id   AF-A0A838LAL7-F1
#
_cell.length_a   1.000
_cell.length_b   1.000
_cell.length_c   1.000
_cell.angle_alpha   90.00
_cell.angle_beta   90.00
_cell.angle_gamma   90.00
#
_symmetry.space_group_name_H-M   'P 1'
#
loop_
_entity.id
_entity.type
_entity.pdbx_description
1 polymer ?
#
loop_
_entity_poly.entity_id
_entity_poly.type
_entity_poly.pdbx_seq_one_letter_code
_entity_poly.pdbx_strand_id
1 'polypeptide(L)'
;MGRDLARGLDRERALAIHLRLDAGDVDGLDRQIPAILPVLHEDRSGGAVHAVRPAVTGSLPAVRVRSGDGVPLALESAWYSLDAAPKVADYDPLGSIYGQLAQGGLGLAYCDQAIEATMPSPSECEVFGFDAPVSRLLIKRRSHVRAGMMVEYVEGMFRGDA
;
A
#
# COMPACT_ATOMS: atom_id res chain seq x y z
N MET A 1 -10.31 47.39 -17.47
CA MET A 1 -11.18 46.84 -16.40
C MET A 1 -11.16 45.32 -16.53
N GLY A 2 -10.03 44.70 -16.19
CA GLY A 2 -9.84 43.24 -16.28
C GLY A 2 -10.33 42.60 -15.00
N ARG A 3 -11.28 41.67 -15.11
CA ARG A 3 -11.80 40.93 -13.96
C ARG A 3 -10.91 39.73 -13.71
N ASP A 4 -10.38 39.74 -12.49
CA ASP A 4 -9.68 38.69 -11.76
C ASP A 4 -10.45 37.36 -11.82
N LEU A 5 -9.87 36.37 -12.51
CA LEU A 5 -10.38 34.99 -12.65
C LEU A 5 -9.45 33.99 -11.93
N ALA A 6 -8.86 34.38 -10.81
CA ALA A 6 -8.03 33.52 -9.99
C ALA A 6 -8.57 33.37 -8.56
N ARG A 7 -9.83 32.96 -8.41
CA ARG A 7 -10.35 32.49 -7.10
C ARG A 7 -11.08 31.17 -7.27
N GLY A 8 -10.52 30.12 -6.66
CA GLY A 8 -11.21 28.85 -6.44
C GLY A 8 -10.62 27.62 -7.11
N LEU A 9 -9.29 27.49 -7.21
CA LEU A 9 -8.68 26.16 -7.32
C LEU A 9 -8.32 25.70 -5.91
N ASP A 10 -9.24 24.93 -5.35
CA ASP A 10 -9.06 24.18 -4.11
C ASP A 10 -7.81 23.28 -4.24
N ARG A 11 -6.82 23.50 -3.38
CA ARG A 11 -5.45 22.94 -3.51
C ARG A 11 -5.33 21.48 -3.06
N GLU A 12 -6.41 20.82 -2.68
CA GLU A 12 -6.37 19.52 -1.99
C GLU A 12 -7.02 18.33 -2.73
N ARG A 13 -7.27 18.43 -4.05
CA ARG A 13 -7.68 17.25 -4.82
C ARG A 13 -6.45 16.50 -5.33
N ALA A 14 -5.90 15.61 -4.50
CA ALA A 14 -5.09 14.52 -5.02
C ALA A 14 -5.93 13.78 -6.09
N LEU A 15 -5.44 13.72 -7.33
CA LEU A 15 -6.05 12.90 -8.37
C LEU A 15 -5.81 11.43 -7.99
N ALA A 16 -6.74 10.83 -7.26
CA ALA A 16 -6.72 9.41 -6.98
C ALA A 16 -7.36 8.66 -8.16
N ILE A 17 -6.59 7.81 -8.84
CA ILE A 17 -7.14 6.89 -9.84
C ILE A 17 -7.63 5.65 -9.10
N HIS A 18 -8.94 5.38 -9.18
CA HIS A 18 -9.56 4.20 -8.59
C HIS A 18 -9.66 3.07 -9.61
N LEU A 19 -9.17 1.89 -9.26
CA LEU A 19 -9.17 0.70 -10.12
C LEU A 19 -9.63 -0.51 -9.30
N ARG A 20 -10.41 -1.40 -9.92
CA ARG A 20 -10.64 -2.75 -9.41
C ARG A 20 -9.90 -3.73 -10.29
N LEU A 21 -9.09 -4.59 -9.67
CA LEU A 21 -8.34 -5.64 -10.36
C LEU A 21 -8.86 -7.02 -9.96
N ASP A 22 -8.78 -7.99 -10.87
CA ASP A 22 -9.15 -9.38 -10.62
C ASP A 22 -7.91 -10.23 -10.29
N ALA A 23 -8.13 -11.47 -9.80
CA ALA A 23 -7.09 -12.38 -9.31
C ALA A 23 -5.92 -12.64 -10.29
N GLY A 24 -6.11 -12.47 -11.60
CA GLY A 24 -5.04 -12.64 -12.60
C GLY A 24 -3.98 -11.54 -12.56
N ASP A 25 -4.26 -10.41 -11.90
CA ASP A 25 -3.43 -9.20 -11.94
C ASP A 25 -2.64 -8.95 -10.63
N VAL A 26 -2.80 -9.80 -9.59
CA VAL A 26 -2.27 -9.54 -8.23
C VAL A 26 -0.93 -10.23 -7.90
N ASP A 27 -0.44 -11.13 -8.76
CA ASP A 27 0.68 -12.04 -8.44
C ASP A 27 2.10 -11.46 -8.66
N GLY A 28 2.23 -10.26 -9.20
CA GLY A 28 3.45 -9.81 -9.90
C GLY A 28 4.62 -9.23 -9.08
N LEU A 29 4.53 -9.02 -7.76
CA LEU A 29 5.52 -8.17 -7.05
C LEU A 29 6.40 -8.86 -5.99
N ASP A 30 6.32 -10.18 -5.79
CA ASP A 30 6.70 -10.77 -4.50
C ASP A 30 8.20 -11.07 -4.21
N ARG A 31 9.13 -10.14 -4.49
CA ARG A 31 10.56 -10.28 -4.11
C ARG A 31 10.96 -9.28 -3.01
N GLN A 32 11.55 -9.76 -1.90
CA GLN A 32 11.73 -9.04 -0.62
C GLN A 32 13.18 -8.99 -0.12
N ILE A 33 13.47 -7.95 0.68
CA ILE A 33 14.56 -7.91 1.68
C ILE A 33 13.93 -7.43 3.00
N PRO A 34 14.18 -8.09 4.16
CA PRO A 34 13.61 -7.64 5.41
C PRO A 34 14.25 -6.34 5.87
N ALA A 35 13.41 -5.34 6.12
CA ALA A 35 13.75 -4.22 6.99
C ALA A 35 12.60 -4.06 7.98
N ILE A 36 12.73 -4.66 9.16
CA ILE A 36 11.85 -4.33 10.31
C ILE A 36 12.42 -3.05 10.90
N LEU A 37 12.10 -1.91 10.29
CA LEU A 37 12.31 -0.62 10.94
C LEU A 37 11.06 -0.23 11.72
N PRO A 38 11.19 0.44 12.87
CA PRO A 38 10.11 1.23 13.44
C PRO A 38 9.86 2.44 12.52
N VAL A 39 9.19 2.23 11.39
CA VAL A 39 8.73 3.34 10.55
C VAL A 39 7.47 3.88 11.22
N LEU A 40 7.58 5.11 11.74
CA LEU A 40 6.43 5.90 12.14
C LEU A 40 5.59 6.13 10.88
N HIS A 41 4.46 5.40 10.76
CA HIS A 41 3.50 5.59 9.69
C HIS A 41 2.69 6.84 9.99
N GLU A 42 2.87 7.89 9.20
CA GLU A 42 1.97 9.04 9.20
C GLU A 42 0.67 8.66 8.48
N ASP A 43 -0.47 8.95 9.11
CA ASP A 43 -1.78 8.71 8.50
C ASP A 43 -1.97 9.62 7.29
N ARG A 44 -1.90 9.04 6.09
CA ARG A 44 -2.07 9.75 4.81
C ARG A 44 -3.50 9.65 4.31
N SER A 45 -4.51 9.78 5.16
CA SER A 45 -5.92 9.80 4.77
C SER A 45 -6.28 11.07 3.98
N GLY A 46 -5.81 11.17 2.74
CA GLY A 46 -6.35 12.10 1.73
C GLY A 46 -7.79 11.71 1.39
N GLY A 47 -8.66 12.70 1.16
CA GLY A 47 -10.13 12.64 1.19
C GLY A 47 -10.88 11.68 0.25
N ALA A 48 -10.25 10.66 -0.33
CA ALA A 48 -10.93 9.60 -1.05
C ALA A 48 -11.52 8.59 -0.06
N VAL A 49 -12.83 8.34 -0.13
CA VAL A 49 -13.59 7.43 0.76
C VAL A 49 -13.06 5.98 0.79
N HIS A 50 -12.31 5.55 -0.23
CA HIS A 50 -11.63 4.25 -0.31
C HIS A 50 -10.18 4.25 0.19
N ALA A 51 -9.61 5.43 0.47
CA ALA A 51 -8.25 5.63 0.99
C ALA A 51 -8.21 5.74 2.52
N VAL A 52 -9.35 5.68 3.20
CA VAL A 52 -9.40 5.61 4.66
C VAL A 52 -8.97 4.22 5.08
N ARG A 53 -7.91 4.12 5.90
CA ARG A 53 -7.52 2.87 6.55
C ARG A 53 -8.73 2.32 7.31
N PRO A 54 -9.22 1.12 6.97
CA PRO A 54 -10.34 0.56 7.71
C PRO A 54 -9.93 0.38 9.17
N ALA A 55 -10.82 0.69 10.11
CA ALA A 55 -10.64 0.36 11.51
C ALA A 55 -10.81 -1.16 11.68
N VAL A 56 -9.80 -1.93 11.25
CA VAL A 56 -9.79 -3.38 11.43
C VAL A 56 -9.36 -3.63 12.88
N THR A 57 -10.31 -3.62 13.80
CA THR A 57 -10.12 -4.23 15.13
C THR A 57 -9.68 -5.68 14.92
N GLY A 58 -8.58 -6.11 15.54
CA GLY A 58 -8.01 -7.43 15.27
C GLY A 58 -7.27 -7.53 13.93
N SER A 59 -6.34 -6.59 13.67
CA SER A 59 -5.43 -6.67 12.53
C SER A 59 -3.98 -6.94 12.94
N LEU A 60 -3.25 -7.60 12.06
CA LEU A 60 -1.81 -7.79 12.15
C LEU A 60 -1.11 -6.78 11.21
N PRO A 61 -0.43 -5.74 11.74
CA PRO A 61 0.34 -4.82 10.94
C PRO A 61 1.68 -5.43 10.50
N ALA A 62 2.15 -5.09 9.32
CA ALA A 62 3.46 -5.44 8.80
C ALA A 62 4.05 -4.28 7.98
N VAL A 63 5.35 -4.03 8.10
CA VAL A 63 6.09 -3.08 7.26
C VAL A 63 7.16 -3.83 6.50
N ARG A 64 7.26 -3.63 5.19
CA ARG A 64 8.15 -4.39 4.31
C ARG A 64 8.82 -3.49 3.29
N VAL A 65 10.10 -3.77 3.01
CA VAL A 65 10.83 -3.19 1.88
C VAL A 65 10.89 -4.23 0.76
N ARG A 66 10.42 -3.86 -0.42
CA ARG A 66 10.55 -4.67 -1.63
C ARG A 66 11.78 -4.24 -2.38
N SER A 67 12.58 -5.20 -2.84
CA SER A 67 13.82 -4.89 -3.56
C SER A 67 13.93 -5.69 -4.85
N GLY A 68 14.48 -5.05 -5.88
CA GLY A 68 14.94 -5.69 -7.12
C GLY A 68 16.46 -5.52 -7.20
N ASP A 69 17.20 -6.60 -7.40
CA ASP A 69 18.67 -6.60 -7.50
C ASP A 69 19.37 -5.88 -6.31
N GLY A 70 18.81 -6.02 -5.10
CA GLY A 70 19.34 -5.39 -3.88
C GLY A 70 18.94 -3.92 -3.71
N VAL A 71 18.22 -3.34 -4.67
CA VAL A 71 17.78 -1.95 -4.65
C VAL A 71 16.34 -1.85 -4.13
N PRO A 72 16.07 -1.04 -3.08
CA PRO A 72 14.71 -0.78 -2.63
C PRO A 72 13.85 -0.16 -3.74
N LEU A 73 12.72 -0.81 -4.02
CA LEU A 73 11.72 -0.40 -5.02
C LEU A 73 10.43 0.11 -4.37
N ALA A 74 10.04 -0.49 -3.25
CA ALA A 74 8.83 -0.12 -2.54
C ALA A 74 8.97 -0.25 -1.02
N LEU A 75 8.26 0.60 -0.29
CA LEU A 75 8.02 0.50 1.14
C LEU A 75 6.52 0.29 1.33
N GLU A 76 6.15 -0.84 1.90
CA GLU A 76 4.75 -1.24 2.11
C GLU A 76 4.43 -1.32 3.59
N SER A 77 3.32 -0.69 3.98
CA SER A 77 2.64 -0.93 5.25
C SER A 77 1.36 -1.70 4.96
N ALA A 78 1.23 -2.89 5.54
CA ALA A 78 0.10 -3.79 5.35
C ALA A 78 -0.60 -4.07 6.69
N TRP A 79 -1.90 -4.27 6.63
CA TRP A 79 -2.75 -4.68 7.75
C TRP A 79 -3.59 -5.87 7.31
N TYR A 80 -3.35 -7.02 7.92
CA TYR A 80 -4.10 -8.24 7.64
C TYR A 80 -5.21 -8.44 8.68
N SER A 81 -6.40 -8.83 8.25
CA SER A 81 -7.50 -9.13 9.18
C SER A 81 -7.27 -10.49 9.84
N LEU A 82 -7.14 -10.51 11.17
CA LEU A 82 -7.06 -11.76 11.94
C LEU A 82 -8.41 -12.48 12.03
N ASP A 83 -9.52 -11.77 11.85
CA ASP A 83 -10.85 -12.37 11.75
C ASP A 83 -10.99 -13.16 10.44
N ALA A 84 -10.50 -12.59 9.33
CA ALA A 84 -10.56 -13.22 8.01
C ALA A 84 -9.48 -14.29 7.79
N ALA A 85 -8.26 -14.02 8.27
CA ALA A 85 -7.09 -14.86 8.10
C ALA A 85 -6.33 -15.06 9.42
N PRO A 86 -6.88 -15.81 10.39
CA PRO A 86 -6.25 -15.97 11.71
C PRO A 86 -4.81 -16.49 11.66
N LYS A 87 -4.51 -17.36 10.68
CA LYS A 87 -3.21 -18.01 10.51
C LYS A 87 -2.12 -17.07 9.98
N VAL A 88 -2.46 -15.84 9.57
CA VAL A 88 -1.47 -14.89 9.03
C VAL A 88 -0.39 -14.51 10.05
N ALA A 89 -0.69 -14.63 11.34
CA ALA A 89 0.29 -14.44 12.42
C ALA A 89 1.39 -15.50 12.45
N ASP A 90 1.15 -16.67 11.84
CA ASP A 90 2.08 -17.80 11.82
C ASP A 90 2.85 -17.90 10.48
N TYR A 91 2.57 -17.00 9.53
CA TYR A 91 3.18 -17.03 8.21
C TYR A 91 4.63 -16.58 8.25
N ASP A 92 5.45 -17.15 7.36
CA ASP A 92 6.82 -16.67 7.13
C ASP A 92 6.75 -15.26 6.52
N PRO A 93 7.24 -14.22 7.22
CA PRO A 93 7.19 -12.84 6.73
C PRO A 93 8.18 -12.56 5.59
N LEU A 94 9.13 -13.48 5.34
CA LEU A 94 10.09 -13.40 4.24
C LEU A 94 9.58 -14.09 2.97
N GLY A 95 8.57 -14.96 3.12
CA GLY A 95 7.94 -15.67 2.02
C GLY A 95 6.77 -14.90 1.42
N SER A 96 6.17 -15.50 0.40
CA SER A 96 4.99 -14.91 -0.21
C SER A 96 3.78 -15.01 0.70
N ILE A 97 3.32 -13.88 1.24
CA ILE A 97 2.10 -13.85 2.05
C ILE A 97 0.89 -14.26 1.20
N TYR A 98 0.82 -13.84 -0.07
CA TYR A 98 -0.27 -14.21 -0.97
C TYR A 98 -0.23 -15.71 -1.30
N GLY A 99 0.96 -16.29 -1.49
CA GLY A 99 1.12 -17.73 -1.64
C GLY A 99 0.65 -18.51 -0.40
N GLN A 100 1.02 -18.05 0.79
CA GLN A 100 0.60 -18.66 2.06
C GLN A 100 -0.92 -18.53 2.29
N LEU A 101 -1.52 -17.39 1.95
CA LEU A 101 -2.97 -17.19 1.97
C LEU A 101 -3.69 -18.15 1.02
N ALA A 102 -3.20 -18.29 -0.22
CA ALA A 102 -3.77 -19.20 -1.20
C ALA A 102 -3.70 -20.66 -0.75
N GLN A 103 -2.57 -21.10 -0.20
CA GLN A 103 -2.40 -22.44 0.39
C GLN A 103 -3.36 -22.66 1.58
N GLY A 104 -3.68 -21.60 2.33
CA GLY A 104 -4.68 -21.60 3.39
C GLY A 104 -6.14 -21.55 2.91
N GLY A 105 -6.41 -21.55 1.60
CA GLY A 105 -7.76 -21.44 1.04
C GLY A 105 -8.32 -20.02 0.94
N LEU A 106 -7.49 -19.01 1.21
CA LEU A 106 -7.83 -17.58 1.18
C LEU A 106 -7.18 -16.88 -0.02
N GLY A 107 -7.22 -17.51 -1.18
CA GLY A 107 -6.74 -16.90 -2.43
C GLY A 107 -7.47 -15.60 -2.73
N LEU A 108 -6.71 -14.55 -3.03
CA LEU A 108 -7.24 -13.25 -3.39
C LEU A 108 -8.03 -13.35 -4.70
N ALA A 109 -9.20 -12.74 -4.74
CA ALA A 109 -10.12 -12.77 -5.87
C ALA A 109 -10.17 -11.44 -6.62
N TYR A 110 -10.16 -10.33 -5.89
CA TYR A 110 -10.13 -8.99 -6.45
C TYR A 110 -9.54 -8.00 -5.44
N CYS A 111 -9.15 -6.82 -5.91
CA CYS A 111 -8.82 -5.70 -5.04
C CYS A 111 -9.40 -4.39 -5.56
N ASP A 112 -9.75 -3.50 -4.64
CA ASP A 112 -9.97 -2.08 -4.94
C ASP A 112 -8.68 -1.32 -4.62
N GLN A 113 -8.21 -0.49 -5.53
CA GLN A 113 -7.01 0.32 -5.32
C GLN A 113 -7.22 1.79 -5.66
N ALA A 114 -6.45 2.64 -4.99
CA ALA A 114 -6.29 4.05 -5.30
C ALA A 114 -4.80 4.34 -5.54
N ILE A 115 -4.51 5.11 -6.58
CA ILE A 115 -3.15 5.52 -6.94
C ILE A 115 -3.06 7.04 -6.85
N GLU A 116 -2.07 7.55 -6.13
CA GLU A 116 -1.83 8.99 -5.96
C GLU A 116 -0.33 9.32 -5.98
N ALA A 117 -0.01 10.58 -6.29
CA ALA A 117 1.34 11.09 -6.11
C ALA A 117 1.55 11.50 -4.64
N THR A 118 2.71 11.18 -4.09
CA THR A 118 3.08 11.57 -2.72
C THR A 118 4.53 12.04 -2.66
N MET A 119 4.89 12.64 -1.52
CA MET A 119 6.27 12.98 -1.18
C MET A 119 6.71 12.15 0.02
N PRO A 120 7.89 11.51 -0.04
CA PRO A 120 8.39 10.73 1.07
C PRO A 120 8.76 11.65 2.25
N SER A 121 8.56 11.15 3.46
CA SER A 121 9.10 11.72 4.69
C SER A 121 10.63 11.53 4.75
N PRO A 122 11.34 12.17 5.69
CA PRO A 122 12.77 11.94 5.87
C PRO A 122 13.13 10.47 6.14
N SER A 123 12.37 9.77 7.00
CA SER A 123 12.62 8.35 7.31
C SER A 123 12.38 7.45 6.10
N GLU A 124 11.41 7.79 5.25
CA GLU A 124 11.20 7.06 4.00
C GLU A 124 12.30 7.36 2.98
N CYS A 125 12.83 8.59 2.92
CA CYS A 125 13.98 8.93 2.08
C CYS A 125 15.21 8.09 2.45
N GLU A 126 15.47 7.88 3.75
CA GLU A 126 16.55 7.00 4.22
C GLU A 126 16.39 5.56 3.72
N VAL A 127 15.18 5.00 3.79
CA VAL A 127 14.89 3.64 3.31
C VAL A 127 15.23 3.48 1.82
N PHE A 128 14.96 4.50 1.02
CA PHE A 128 15.23 4.45 -0.41
C PHE A 128 16.62 5.02 -0.80
N GLY A 129 17.40 5.55 0.14
CA GLY A 129 18.71 6.15 -0.12
C GLY A 129 18.66 7.47 -0.90
N PHE A 130 17.64 8.31 -0.66
CA PHE A 130 17.53 9.62 -1.31
C PHE A 130 18.02 10.74 -0.39
N ASP A 131 18.89 11.62 -0.92
CA ASP A 131 19.37 12.80 -0.19
C ASP A 131 18.30 13.90 -0.04
N ALA A 132 17.28 13.88 -0.90
CA ALA A 132 16.16 14.81 -0.89
C ALA A 132 14.86 14.14 -1.33
N PRO A 133 13.69 14.62 -0.86
CA PRO A 133 12.40 14.07 -1.28
C PRO A 133 12.17 14.23 -2.78
N VAL A 134 11.89 13.13 -3.47
CA VAL A 134 11.44 13.12 -4.87
C VAL A 134 10.09 12.43 -4.94
N SER A 135 9.22 12.88 -5.85
CA SER A 135 7.84 12.39 -5.97
C SER A 135 7.78 10.87 -6.12
N ARG A 136 6.84 10.25 -5.40
CA ARG A 136 6.61 8.80 -5.36
C ARG A 136 5.18 8.48 -5.73
N LEU A 137 4.98 7.24 -6.17
CA LEU A 137 3.65 6.69 -6.36
C LEU A 137 3.20 6.07 -5.03
N LEU A 138 2.06 6.49 -4.50
CA LEU A 138 1.40 5.83 -3.39
C LEU A 138 0.23 5.01 -3.91
N ILE A 139 0.25 3.72 -3.63
CA ILE A 139 -0.82 2.78 -3.95
C ILE A 139 -1.46 2.36 -2.64
N LYS A 140 -2.77 2.60 -2.52
CA LYS A 140 -3.59 2.09 -1.42
C LYS A 140 -4.46 0.98 -1.95
N ARG A 141 -4.42 -0.21 -1.35
CA ARG A 141 -5.10 -1.41 -1.86
C ARG A 141 -5.90 -2.10 -0.77
N ARG A 142 -7.12 -2.51 -1.09
CA ARG A 142 -7.96 -3.40 -0.28
C ARG A 142 -8.15 -4.71 -1.04
N SER A 143 -7.66 -5.81 -0.50
CA SER A 143 -7.67 -7.12 -1.16
C SER A 143 -8.76 -8.01 -0.55
N HIS A 144 -9.53 -8.67 -1.41
CA HIS A 144 -10.69 -9.47 -1.03
C HIS A 144 -10.58 -10.90 -1.55
N VAL A 145 -11.05 -11.86 -0.75
CA VAL A 145 -11.24 -13.25 -1.21
C VAL A 145 -12.55 -13.40 -1.98
N ARG A 146 -12.76 -14.57 -2.62
CA ARG A 146 -13.96 -14.83 -3.43
C ARG A 146 -15.27 -14.69 -2.65
N ALA A 147 -15.24 -14.93 -1.35
CA ALA A 147 -16.39 -14.73 -0.45
C ALA A 147 -16.71 -13.23 -0.17
N GLY A 148 -15.95 -12.29 -0.74
CA GLY A 148 -16.12 -10.84 -0.57
C GLY A 148 -15.49 -10.27 0.70
N MET A 149 -15.01 -11.12 1.61
CA MET A 149 -14.33 -10.72 2.83
C MET A 149 -12.99 -10.04 2.52
N MET A 150 -12.76 -8.87 3.13
CA MET A 150 -11.48 -8.17 3.03
C MET A 150 -10.45 -8.88 3.91
N VAL A 151 -9.32 -9.26 3.30
CA VAL A 151 -8.22 -9.94 4.01
C VAL A 151 -7.10 -8.98 4.34
N GLU A 152 -6.89 -7.95 3.51
CA GLU A 152 -5.72 -7.09 3.59
C GLU A 152 -6.06 -5.65 3.19
N TYR A 153 -5.46 -4.69 3.90
CA TYR A 153 -5.26 -3.32 3.45
C TYR A 153 -3.76 -3.02 3.34
N VAL A 154 -3.31 -2.42 2.24
CA VAL A 154 -1.90 -2.04 2.03
C VAL A 154 -1.80 -0.58 1.61
N GLU A 155 -0.79 0.10 2.11
CA GLU A 155 -0.25 1.34 1.57
C GLU A 155 1.18 1.09 1.12
N GLY A 156 1.41 1.10 -0.19
CA GLY A 156 2.71 0.89 -0.80
C GLY A 156 3.21 2.17 -1.46
N MET A 157 4.35 2.68 -1.02
CA MET A 157 5.05 3.76 -1.70
C MET A 157 6.10 3.17 -2.63
N PHE A 158 6.07 3.56 -3.90
CA PHE A 158 6.93 3.06 -4.96
C PHE A 158 7.79 4.18 -5.52
N ARG A 159 9.04 3.84 -5.83
CA ARG A 159 9.93 4.73 -6.57
C ARG A 159 9.45 4.84 -8.03
N GLY A 160 9.40 6.06 -8.56
CA GLY A 160 8.91 6.33 -9.93
C GLY A 160 9.99 6.33 -11.00
N ASP A 161 11.24 6.11 -10.59
CA ASP A 161 12.46 6.10 -11.40
C ASP A 161 12.99 4.68 -11.67
N ALA A 162 12.19 3.66 -11.35
CA ALA A 162 12.48 2.24 -11.62
C ALA A 162 12.01 1.81 -13.02
#